data_AF-A0AAU6GMI6-F1
#
_entry.id   AF-A0AAU6GMI6-F1
#
_cell.length_a   1.000
_cell.length_b   1.000
_cell.length_c   1.000
_cell.angle_alpha   90.00
_cell.angle_beta   90.00
_cell.angle_gamma   90.00
#
_symmetry.space_group_name_H-M   'P 1'
#
loop_
_entity.id
_entity.type
_entity.pdbx_description
1 polymer ?
#
loop_
_entity_poly.entity_id
_entity_poly.type
_entity_poly.pdbx_seq_one_letter_code
_entity_poly.pdbx_strand_id
1 'polypeptide(L)'
;MSASSNAPYRHYPDKDALLAALATHGFNELHGRLLDAQDSAPAGQELVCLAQSYVRYAVEHPALFRLMFNRPCDPSHPEVKTAGDAAYAVISAHVVADSPPELHEARVTGWWSLVHGLASLVLYGKLPRDDGAIQQVEELIRSAVTAMSRS
;
A
#
# COMPACT_ATOMS: atom_id res chain seq x y z
N MET A 1 37.52 19.97 -10.47
CA MET A 1 37.81 18.97 -9.41
C MET A 1 36.57 18.11 -9.23
N SER A 2 36.67 16.83 -9.58
CA SER A 2 35.57 15.88 -9.56
C SER A 2 35.23 15.46 -8.13
N ALA A 3 34.01 15.74 -7.68
CA ALA A 3 33.40 15.08 -6.53
C ALA A 3 32.46 13.97 -7.04
N SER A 4 33.06 12.78 -7.19
CA SER A 4 32.46 11.44 -7.13
C SER A 4 30.93 11.30 -7.23
N SER A 5 30.47 10.98 -8.44
CA SER A 5 29.13 10.46 -8.77
C SER A 5 28.94 8.98 -8.36
N ASN A 6 29.22 8.60 -7.11
CA ASN A 6 29.12 7.19 -6.64
C ASN A 6 28.62 7.05 -5.17
N ALA A 7 27.82 7.97 -4.67
CA ALA A 7 27.40 7.99 -3.27
C ALA A 7 26.34 6.93 -2.83
N PRO A 8 25.42 6.40 -3.66
CA PRO A 8 24.42 5.46 -3.14
C PRO A 8 24.99 4.08 -2.77
N TYR A 9 26.02 3.61 -3.51
CA TYR A 9 26.55 2.25 -3.40
C TYR A 9 27.50 2.02 -2.22
N ARG A 10 27.83 3.05 -1.44
CA ARG A 10 28.73 2.90 -0.27
C ARG A 10 28.01 2.45 1.01
N HIS A 11 26.69 2.56 1.05
CA HIS A 11 25.86 2.20 2.20
C HIS A 11 25.27 0.78 2.11
N TYR A 12 25.23 0.20 0.91
CA TYR A 12 24.62 -1.10 0.67
C TYR A 12 25.67 -2.09 0.17
N PRO A 13 25.85 -3.25 0.85
CA PRO A 13 26.86 -4.23 0.48
C PRO A 13 26.65 -4.83 -0.91
N ASP A 14 25.40 -4.89 -1.38
CA ASP A 14 25.05 -5.36 -2.71
C ASP A 14 23.73 -4.72 -3.22
N LYS A 15 23.34 -5.11 -4.44
CA LYS A 15 22.09 -4.67 -5.07
C LYS A 15 20.87 -5.11 -4.26
N ASP A 16 20.93 -6.27 -3.61
CA ASP A 16 19.79 -6.82 -2.91
C ASP A 16 19.49 -6.01 -1.65
N ALA A 17 20.52 -5.68 -0.87
CA ALA A 17 20.44 -4.77 0.27
C ALA A 17 19.93 -3.38 -0.12
N LEU A 18 20.34 -2.83 -1.27
CA LEU A 18 19.80 -1.57 -1.78
C LEU A 18 18.30 -1.67 -2.09
N LEU A 19 17.88 -2.76 -2.74
CA LEU A 19 16.48 -2.98 -3.09
C LEU A 19 15.60 -3.25 -1.85
N ALA A 20 16.13 -3.95 -0.85
CA ALA A 20 15.47 -4.13 0.45
C ALA A 20 15.28 -2.78 1.14
N ALA A 21 16.32 -1.95 1.23
CA ALA A 21 16.21 -0.62 1.83
C ALA A 21 15.20 0.29 1.12
N LEU A 22 15.15 0.24 -0.22
CA LEU A 22 14.12 0.94 -0.99
C LEU A 22 12.73 0.41 -0.69
N ALA A 23 12.53 -0.91 -0.64
CA ALA A 23 11.23 -1.50 -0.29
C ALA A 23 10.78 -1.10 1.13
N THR A 24 11.70 -1.14 2.11
CA THR A 24 11.46 -0.67 3.49
C THR A 24 11.07 0.80 3.52
N HIS A 25 11.78 1.65 2.78
CA HIS A 25 11.42 3.06 2.65
C HIS A 25 10.00 3.22 2.08
N GLY A 26 9.66 2.50 1.01
CA GLY A 26 8.34 2.55 0.41
C GLY A 26 7.21 2.10 1.34
N PHE A 27 7.43 1.02 2.10
CA PHE A 27 6.45 0.59 3.11
C PHE A 27 6.29 1.62 4.25
N ASN A 28 7.37 2.26 4.69
CA ASN A 28 7.30 3.31 5.71
C ASN A 28 6.56 4.56 5.21
N GLU A 29 6.78 4.97 3.95
CA GLU A 29 6.02 6.07 3.35
C GLU A 29 4.53 5.72 3.21
N LEU A 30 4.22 4.52 2.73
CA LEU A 30 2.84 4.04 2.63
C LEU A 30 2.18 4.00 4.02
N HIS A 31 2.88 3.49 5.03
CA HIS A 31 2.39 3.46 6.41
C HIS A 31 2.04 4.87 6.92
N GLY A 32 2.93 5.85 6.73
CA GLY A 32 2.66 7.25 7.10
C GLY A 32 1.41 7.80 6.42
N ARG A 33 1.25 7.56 5.11
CA ARG A 33 0.05 8.01 4.36
C ARG A 33 -1.24 7.32 4.79
N LEU A 34 -1.17 6.08 5.26
CA LEU A 34 -2.32 5.37 5.80
C LEU A 34 -2.73 5.95 7.15
N LEU A 35 -1.77 6.30 8.01
CA LEU A 35 -2.04 7.00 9.28
C LEU A 35 -2.67 8.38 9.02
N ASP A 36 -2.10 9.18 8.12
CA ASP A 36 -2.65 10.49 7.78
C ASP A 36 -4.09 10.39 7.23
N ALA A 37 -4.35 9.38 6.39
CA ALA A 37 -5.67 9.13 5.83
C ALA A 37 -6.68 8.65 6.89
N GLN A 38 -6.24 7.82 7.84
CA GLN A 38 -7.05 7.42 8.99
C GLN A 38 -7.42 8.63 9.84
N ASP A 39 -6.44 9.46 10.22
CA ASP A 39 -6.64 10.56 11.17
C ASP A 39 -7.50 11.69 10.57
N SER A 40 -7.51 11.81 9.25
CA SER A 40 -8.30 12.81 8.52
C SER A 40 -9.65 12.28 8.03
N ALA A 41 -9.96 11.00 8.23
CA ALA A 41 -11.17 10.39 7.69
C ALA A 41 -12.44 10.88 8.41
N PRO A 42 -13.52 11.19 7.67
CA PRO A 42 -14.84 11.30 8.27
C PRO A 42 -15.24 9.98 8.94
N ALA A 43 -15.96 10.06 10.06
CA ALA A 43 -16.43 8.88 10.78
C ALA A 43 -17.21 7.92 9.86
N GLY A 44 -16.82 6.65 9.87
CA GLY A 44 -17.40 5.60 9.03
C GLY A 44 -16.92 5.58 7.58
N GLN A 45 -15.92 6.39 7.22
CA GLN A 45 -15.30 6.42 5.89
C GLN A 45 -13.81 6.02 5.91
N GLU A 46 -13.30 5.55 7.04
CA GLU A 46 -11.89 5.23 7.28
C GLU A 46 -11.37 4.22 6.24
N LEU A 47 -12.08 3.10 6.03
CA LEU A 47 -11.69 2.09 5.03
C LEU A 47 -11.69 2.62 3.59
N VAL A 48 -12.57 3.58 3.27
CA VAL A 48 -12.57 4.22 1.96
C VAL A 48 -11.34 5.11 1.83
N CYS A 49 -11.09 6.00 2.80
CA CYS A 49 -9.92 6.88 2.80
C CYS A 49 -8.60 6.11 2.76
N LEU A 50 -8.49 5.00 3.51
CA LEU A 50 -7.33 4.11 3.48
C LEU A 50 -7.11 3.49 2.09
N ALA A 51 -8.17 2.98 1.46
CA ALA A 51 -8.07 2.39 0.13
C ALA A 51 -7.69 3.43 -0.93
N GLN A 52 -8.24 4.65 -0.85
CA GLN A 52 -7.87 5.76 -1.74
C GLN A 52 -6.39 6.14 -1.57
N SER A 53 -5.92 6.28 -0.33
CA SER A 53 -4.52 6.59 0.00
C SER A 53 -3.57 5.52 -0.55
N TYR A 54 -3.92 4.24 -0.39
CA TYR A 54 -3.15 3.11 -0.92
C TYR A 54 -3.03 3.14 -2.44
N VAL A 55 -4.14 3.32 -3.16
CA VAL A 55 -4.12 3.37 -4.63
C VAL A 55 -3.39 4.61 -5.12
N ARG A 56 -3.59 5.77 -4.49
CA ARG A 56 -2.89 7.01 -4.83
C ARG A 56 -1.38 6.86 -4.67
N TYR A 57 -0.93 6.25 -3.58
CA TYR A 57 0.48 5.92 -3.38
C TYR A 57 1.04 5.04 -4.51
N ALA A 58 0.30 3.99 -4.91
CA ALA A 58 0.70 3.13 -6.02
C ALA A 58 0.83 3.91 -7.35
N VAL A 59 -0.11 4.83 -7.62
CA VAL A 59 -0.11 5.63 -8.85
C VAL A 59 1.06 6.61 -8.91
N GLU A 60 1.32 7.31 -7.79
CA GLU A 60 2.38 8.29 -7.64
C GLU A 60 3.78 7.64 -7.63
N HIS A 61 3.91 6.44 -7.04
CA HIS A 61 5.19 5.75 -6.85
C HIS A 61 5.24 4.36 -7.51
N PRO A 62 5.00 4.23 -8.83
CA PRO A 62 4.73 2.93 -9.46
C PRO A 62 5.91 1.96 -9.43
N ALA A 63 7.14 2.47 -9.57
CA ALA A 63 8.35 1.65 -9.53
C ALA A 63 8.61 1.11 -8.11
N LEU A 64 8.43 1.97 -7.10
CA LEU A 64 8.63 1.62 -5.70
C LEU A 64 7.55 0.66 -5.22
N PHE A 65 6.29 0.91 -5.57
CA PHE A 65 5.17 0.02 -5.27
C PHE A 65 5.38 -1.38 -5.86
N ARG A 66 5.78 -1.48 -7.14
CA ARG A 66 6.11 -2.78 -7.75
C ARG A 66 7.27 -3.47 -7.02
N LEU A 67 8.30 -2.72 -6.63
CA LEU A 67 9.43 -3.26 -5.87
C LEU A 67 8.99 -3.86 -4.53
N MET A 68 8.13 -3.16 -3.78
CA MET A 68 7.62 -3.57 -2.48
C MET A 68 6.89 -4.93 -2.53
N PHE A 69 6.06 -5.15 -3.55
CA PHE A 69 5.18 -6.33 -3.64
C PHE A 69 5.67 -7.45 -4.57
N ASN A 70 6.68 -7.21 -5.40
CA ASN A 70 7.24 -8.23 -6.29
C ASN A 70 8.41 -9.02 -5.66
N ARG A 71 8.77 -8.70 -4.42
CA ARG A 71 9.79 -9.44 -3.66
C ARG A 71 9.11 -10.51 -2.79
N PRO A 72 9.60 -11.76 -2.79
CA PRO A 72 9.18 -12.71 -1.77
C PRO A 72 9.60 -12.21 -0.38
N CYS A 73 8.91 -12.66 0.66
CA CYS A 73 9.38 -12.48 2.03
C CYS A 73 10.78 -13.09 2.15
N ASP A 74 11.77 -12.22 2.33
CA ASP A 74 13.18 -12.60 2.44
C ASP A 74 13.61 -12.51 3.90
N PRO A 75 13.95 -13.64 4.56
CA PRO A 75 14.42 -13.64 5.94
C PRO A 75 15.71 -12.86 6.17
N SER A 76 16.50 -12.59 5.13
CA SER A 76 17.75 -11.83 5.23
C SER A 76 17.54 -10.33 5.43
N HIS A 77 16.35 -9.81 5.11
CA HIS A 77 15.99 -8.40 5.25
C HIS A 77 14.67 -8.25 6.04
N PRO A 78 14.67 -8.61 7.34
CA PRO A 78 13.45 -8.63 8.16
C PRO A 78 12.79 -7.25 8.29
N GLU A 79 13.55 -6.16 8.12
CA GLU A 79 13.05 -4.79 8.16
C GLU A 79 12.01 -4.49 7.07
N VAL A 80 12.11 -5.15 5.91
CA VAL A 80 11.12 -5.03 4.83
C VAL A 80 9.78 -5.59 5.32
N LYS A 81 9.81 -6.76 5.96
CA LYS A 81 8.63 -7.40 6.54
C LYS A 81 8.06 -6.54 7.66
N THR A 82 8.89 -6.05 8.58
CA THR A 82 8.43 -5.19 9.69
C THR A 82 7.73 -3.93 9.18
N ALA A 83 8.27 -3.26 8.16
CA ALA A 83 7.64 -2.08 7.58
C ALA A 83 6.32 -2.44 6.86
N GLY A 84 6.30 -3.57 6.12
CA GLY A 84 5.08 -4.07 5.48
C GLY A 84 3.98 -4.45 6.48
N ASP A 85 4.35 -5.13 7.57
CA ASP A 85 3.44 -5.49 8.66
C ASP A 85 2.85 -4.24 9.33
N ALA A 86 3.63 -3.17 9.51
CA ALA A 86 3.14 -1.91 10.07
C ALA A 86 2.08 -1.25 9.17
N ALA A 87 2.34 -1.17 7.86
CA ALA A 87 1.34 -0.66 6.90
C ALA A 87 0.08 -1.54 6.88
N TYR A 88 0.25 -2.87 6.92
CA TYR A 88 -0.85 -3.82 6.96
C TYR A 88 -1.68 -3.69 8.24
N ALA A 89 -1.05 -3.46 9.39
CA ALA A 89 -1.71 -3.36 10.70
C ALA A 89 -2.71 -2.20 10.76
N VAL A 90 -2.40 -1.06 10.11
CA VAL A 90 -3.35 0.07 10.03
C VAL A 90 -4.63 -0.39 9.35
N ILE A 91 -4.52 -1.03 8.19
CA ILE A 91 -5.67 -1.49 7.41
C ILE A 91 -6.45 -2.57 8.17
N SER A 92 -5.75 -3.59 8.67
CA SER A 92 -6.40 -4.74 9.29
C SER A 92 -7.18 -4.33 10.54
N ALA A 93 -6.68 -3.38 11.32
CA ALA A 93 -7.38 -2.85 12.49
C ALA A 93 -8.78 -2.28 12.16
N HIS A 94 -8.92 -1.55 11.06
CA HIS A 94 -10.23 -1.03 10.62
C HIS A 94 -11.14 -2.11 10.06
N VAL A 95 -10.60 -3.07 9.31
CA VAL A 95 -11.40 -4.16 8.74
C VAL A 95 -11.95 -5.09 9.84
N VAL A 96 -11.14 -5.39 10.87
CA VAL A 96 -11.56 -6.26 11.99
C VAL A 96 -12.52 -5.56 12.94
N ALA A 97 -12.42 -4.24 13.11
CA ALA A 97 -13.35 -3.46 13.94
C ALA A 97 -14.78 -3.50 13.39
N ASP A 98 -14.94 -3.63 12.07
CA ASP A 98 -16.24 -3.67 11.38
C ASP A 98 -16.75 -5.10 11.12
N SER A 99 -16.14 -6.12 11.73
CA SER A 99 -16.46 -7.52 11.39
C SER A 99 -16.40 -8.53 12.55
N PRO A 100 -17.18 -9.65 12.45
CA PRO A 100 -17.10 -10.75 13.40
C PRO A 100 -15.72 -11.42 13.38
N PRO A 101 -15.19 -11.89 14.53
CA PRO A 101 -13.90 -12.58 14.62
C PRO A 101 -13.69 -13.72 13.62
N GLU A 102 -14.74 -14.52 13.38
CA GLU A 102 -14.73 -15.63 12.43
C GLU A 102 -14.57 -15.21 10.97
N LEU A 103 -14.79 -13.93 10.64
CA LEU A 103 -14.63 -13.37 9.30
C LEU A 103 -13.38 -12.50 9.14
N HIS A 104 -12.60 -12.25 10.21
CA HIS A 104 -11.46 -11.34 10.19
C HIS A 104 -10.47 -11.67 9.07
N GLU A 105 -10.00 -12.91 8.99
CA GLU A 105 -9.04 -13.33 7.96
C GLU A 105 -9.60 -13.13 6.54
N ALA A 106 -10.84 -13.58 6.31
CA ALA A 106 -11.48 -13.49 5.01
C ALA A 106 -11.71 -12.03 4.59
N ARG A 107 -12.15 -11.16 5.51
CA ARG A 107 -12.41 -9.75 5.21
C ARG A 107 -11.12 -8.97 5.01
N VAL A 108 -10.10 -9.18 5.84
CA VAL A 108 -8.81 -8.50 5.66
C VAL A 108 -8.17 -8.92 4.34
N THR A 109 -8.18 -10.21 4.02
CA THR A 109 -7.65 -10.73 2.75
C THR A 109 -8.45 -10.23 1.55
N GLY A 110 -9.78 -10.20 1.65
CA GLY A 110 -10.67 -9.70 0.60
C GLY A 110 -10.44 -8.22 0.32
N TRP A 111 -10.37 -7.40 1.38
CA TRP A 111 -10.12 -5.96 1.26
C TRP A 111 -8.75 -5.72 0.62
N TRP A 112 -7.72 -6.43 1.09
CA TRP A 112 -6.36 -6.29 0.55
C TRP A 112 -6.31 -6.70 -0.92
N SER A 113 -6.94 -7.82 -1.29
CA SER A 113 -7.03 -8.29 -2.67
C SER A 113 -7.72 -7.28 -3.59
N LEU A 114 -8.83 -6.70 -3.13
CA LEU A 114 -9.57 -5.67 -3.87
C LEU A 114 -8.71 -4.43 -4.12
N VAL A 115 -8.14 -3.85 -3.06
CA VAL A 115 -7.41 -2.58 -3.15
C VAL A 115 -6.08 -2.77 -3.90
N HIS A 116 -5.36 -3.87 -3.65
CA HIS A 116 -4.15 -4.20 -4.39
C HIS A 116 -4.44 -4.52 -5.86
N GLY A 117 -5.56 -5.19 -6.13
CA GLY A 117 -6.04 -5.47 -7.49
C GLY A 117 -6.36 -4.19 -8.26
N LEU A 118 -7.10 -3.25 -7.64
CA LEU A 118 -7.40 -1.94 -8.24
C LEU A 118 -6.12 -1.14 -8.51
N ALA A 119 -5.21 -1.06 -7.53
CA ALA A 119 -3.90 -0.44 -7.74
C ALA A 119 -3.17 -1.05 -8.93
N SER A 120 -3.10 -2.39 -8.99
CA SER A 120 -2.46 -3.12 -10.08
C SER A 120 -3.11 -2.84 -11.44
N LEU A 121 -4.44 -2.82 -11.53
CA LEU A 121 -5.15 -2.51 -12.77
C LEU A 121 -4.84 -1.11 -13.29
N VAL A 122 -4.72 -0.12 -12.39
CA VAL A 122 -4.29 1.24 -12.74
C VAL A 122 -2.81 1.25 -13.17
N LEU A 123 -1.94 0.52 -12.47
CA LEU A 123 -0.51 0.41 -12.81
C LEU A 123 -0.25 -0.23 -14.17
N TYR A 124 -1.13 -1.13 -14.62
CA TYR A 124 -1.03 -1.82 -15.90
C TYR A 124 -1.84 -1.15 -17.02
N GLY A 125 -2.41 0.04 -16.77
CA GLY A 125 -3.20 0.79 -17.75
C GLY A 125 -4.50 0.09 -18.17
N LYS A 126 -5.02 -0.82 -17.33
CA LYS A 126 -6.32 -1.47 -17.50
C LYS A 126 -7.45 -0.59 -16.97
N LEU A 127 -7.13 0.29 -16.04
CA LEU A 127 -7.93 1.43 -15.63
C LEU A 127 -7.17 2.72 -15.95
N PRO A 128 -7.86 3.83 -16.24
CA PRO A 128 -7.19 5.07 -16.60
C PRO A 128 -6.44 5.69 -15.40
N ARG A 129 -5.53 6.63 -15.67
CA ARG A 129 -4.53 7.15 -14.71
C ARG A 129 -4.58 8.67 -14.49
N ASP A 130 -5.46 9.37 -15.18
CA ASP A 130 -5.64 10.82 -15.02
C ASP A 130 -6.52 11.15 -13.80
N ASP A 131 -6.64 12.43 -13.46
CA ASP A 131 -7.38 12.87 -12.28
C ASP A 131 -8.87 12.45 -12.30
N GLY A 132 -9.48 12.40 -13.49
CA GLY A 132 -10.84 11.88 -13.65
C GLY A 132 -10.93 10.37 -13.42
N ALA A 133 -9.88 9.65 -13.80
CA ALA A 133 -9.75 8.23 -13.57
C ALA A 133 -9.44 7.87 -12.12
N ILE A 134 -8.64 8.69 -11.41
CA ILE A 134 -8.44 8.53 -9.97
C ILE A 134 -9.77 8.70 -9.26
N GLN A 135 -10.58 9.71 -9.59
CA GLN A 135 -11.93 9.87 -9.04
C GLN A 135 -12.84 8.68 -9.35
N GLN A 136 -12.77 8.13 -10.57
CA GLN A 136 -13.54 6.94 -10.93
C GLN A 136 -13.08 5.69 -10.15
N VAL A 137 -11.77 5.53 -9.95
CA VAL A 137 -11.20 4.46 -9.11
C VAL A 137 -11.57 4.68 -7.65
N GLU A 138 -11.59 5.91 -7.16
CA GLU A 138 -12.06 6.28 -5.83
C GLU A 138 -13.55 5.94 -5.64
N GLU A 139 -14.39 6.13 -6.65
CA GLU A 139 -15.80 5.72 -6.63
C GLU A 139 -15.96 4.20 -6.64
N LEU A 140 -15.15 3.50 -7.45
CA LEU A 140 -15.11 2.04 -7.48
C LEU A 140 -14.65 1.46 -6.14
N ILE A 141 -13.63 2.06 -5.53
CA ILE A 141 -13.16 1.74 -4.17
C ILE A 141 -14.30 1.94 -3.18
N ARG A 142 -14.97 3.09 -3.19
CA ARG A 142 -16.08 3.38 -2.27
C ARG A 142 -17.19 2.36 -2.41
N SER A 143 -17.62 2.08 -3.65
CA SER A 143 -18.66 1.11 -3.95
C SER A 143 -18.30 -0.29 -3.47
N ALA A 144 -17.09 -0.74 -3.76
CA ALA A 144 -16.63 -2.08 -3.43
C ALA A 144 -16.38 -2.27 -1.93
N VAL A 145 -15.76 -1.30 -1.24
CA VAL A 145 -15.55 -1.33 0.22
C VAL A 145 -16.89 -1.30 0.95
N THR A 146 -17.82 -0.44 0.53
CA THR A 146 -19.17 -0.37 1.14
C THR A 146 -19.93 -1.69 1.01
N ALA A 147 -19.80 -2.38 -0.13
CA ALA A 147 -20.42 -3.68 -0.33
C ALA A 147 -19.88 -4.75 0.62
N MET A 148 -18.57 -4.71 0.93
CA MET A 148 -17.91 -5.64 1.84
C MET A 148 -18.21 -5.38 3.32
N SER A 149 -18.42 -4.12 3.71
CA SER A 149 -18.79 -3.77 5.09
C SER A 149 -20.23 -4.17 5.45
N ARG A 150 -21.11 -4.31 4.45
CA ARG A 150 -22.54 -4.62 4.67
C ARG A 150 -22.89 -6.12 4.68
N SER A 151 -21.92 -7.00 4.37
CA SER A 151 -22.10 -8.46 4.27
C SER A 151 -21.57 -9.19 5.50
#